data_AF-K2FVP2-F1
#
_entry.id   AF-K2FVP2-F1
#
_cell.length_a   1.000
_cell.length_b   1.000
_cell.length_c   1.000
_cell.angle_alpha   90.00
_cell.angle_beta   90.00
_cell.angle_gamma   90.00
#
_symmetry.space_group_name_H-M   'P 1'
#
loop_
_entity.id
_entity.type
_entity.pdbx_description
1 polymer ?
#
loop_
_entity_poly.entity_id
_entity_poly.type
_entity_poly.pdbx_seq_one_letter_code
_entity_poly.pdbx_strand_id
1 'polypeptide(L)'
;MRLLKNKLNNIRHKLRRTKTFLRGIYEYNVLSHFRPLPPKEMIINLTYWCNSRCVMCNIWKMKPKNELSFEEWEKALNDPIFSNIEALTISG
;
A
#
# COMPACT_ATOMS: atom_id res chain seq x y z
N MET A 1 10.44 12.48 -32.86
CA MET A 1 9.73 11.36 -32.20
C MET A 1 9.69 11.40 -30.65
N ARG A 2 10.47 12.26 -29.94
CA ARG A 2 10.42 12.41 -28.47
C ARG A 2 9.27 13.30 -27.95
N LEU A 3 8.88 14.34 -28.70
CA LEU A 3 7.87 15.32 -28.25
C LEU A 3 6.43 14.76 -28.22
N LEU A 4 6.07 13.87 -29.15
CA LEU A 4 4.76 13.20 -29.16
C LEU A 4 4.59 12.24 -27.96
N LYS A 5 5.67 11.54 -27.58
CA LYS A 5 5.68 10.64 -26.39
C LYS A 5 5.40 11.42 -25.10
N ASN A 6 5.96 12.63 -24.96
CA ASN A 6 5.69 13.49 -23.79
C ASN A 6 4.24 14.00 -23.74
N LYS A 7 3.66 14.39 -24.88
CA LYS A 7 2.27 14.85 -24.94
C LYS A 7 1.28 13.73 -24.59
N LEU A 8 1.51 12.53 -25.12
CA LEU A 8 0.74 11.32 -24.82
C LEU A 8 0.86 10.91 -23.34
N ASN A 9 2.07 10.94 -22.78
CA ASN A 9 2.28 10.63 -21.37
C ASN A 9 1.57 11.64 -20.44
N ASN A 10 1.58 12.93 -20.78
CA ASN A 10 0.92 13.97 -19.99
C ASN A 10 -0.61 13.82 -20.00
N ILE A 11 -1.20 13.53 -21.17
CA ILE A 11 -2.65 13.24 -21.29
C ILE A 11 -3.02 11.99 -20.49
N ARG A 12 -2.23 10.92 -20.59
CA ARG A 12 -2.45 9.66 -19.86
C ARG A 12 -2.35 9.88 -18.34
N HIS A 13 -1.42 10.73 -17.90
CA HIS A 13 -1.28 11.11 -16.49
C HIS A 13 -2.47 11.92 -15.98
N LYS A 14 -2.97 12.86 -16.78
CA LYS A 14 -4.16 13.66 -16.47
C LYS A 14 -5.42 12.77 -16.39
N LEU A 15 -5.58 11.83 -17.32
CA LEU A 15 -6.70 10.88 -17.35
C LEU A 15 -6.70 9.93 -16.14
N ARG A 16 -5.51 9.43 -15.74
CA ARG A 16 -5.38 8.57 -14.56
C ARG A 16 -5.80 9.32 -13.30
N ARG A 17 -5.39 10.58 -13.17
CA ARG A 17 -5.67 11.43 -12.03
C ARG A 17 -7.16 11.80 -11.91
N THR A 18 -7.84 12.09 -13.02
CA THR A 18 -9.29 12.36 -13.01
C THR A 18 -10.10 11.13 -12.65
N LYS A 19 -9.73 9.94 -13.15
CA LYS A 19 -10.39 8.67 -12.78
C LYS A 19 -10.28 8.39 -11.28
N THR A 20 -9.10 8.54 -10.70
CA THR A 20 -8.90 8.36 -9.24
C THR A 20 -9.72 9.35 -8.43
N PHE A 21 -9.78 10.61 -8.87
CA PHE A 21 -10.55 11.65 -8.20
C PHE A 21 -12.05 11.36 -8.19
N LEU A 22 -12.63 11.03 -9.35
CA LEU A 22 -14.06 10.68 -9.46
C LEU A 22 -14.41 9.43 -8.64
N ARG A 23 -13.55 8.41 -8.66
CA ARG A 23 -13.69 7.21 -7.82
C ARG A 23 -13.70 7.58 -6.34
N GLY A 24 -12.77 8.42 -5.91
CA GLY A 24 -12.70 8.89 -4.52
C GLY A 24 -13.97 9.63 -4.11
N ILE A 25 -14.49 10.55 -4.94
CA ILE A 25 -15.75 11.24 -4.64
C ILE A 25 -16.87 10.22 -4.38
N TYR A 26 -17.04 9.23 -5.24
CA TYR A 26 -18.09 8.22 -5.09
C TYR A 26 -17.90 7.35 -3.84
N GLU A 27 -16.68 6.86 -3.60
CA GLU A 27 -16.34 6.02 -2.46
C GLU A 27 -16.57 6.75 -1.12
N TYR A 28 -16.08 8.00 -1.00
CA TYR A 28 -16.13 8.73 0.26
C TYR A 28 -17.44 9.48 0.52
N ASN A 29 -18.20 9.87 -0.51
CA ASN A 29 -19.46 10.61 -0.31
C ASN A 29 -20.71 9.73 -0.36
N VAL A 30 -20.64 8.56 -0.99
CA VAL A 30 -21.80 7.66 -1.11
C VAL A 30 -21.54 6.35 -0.39
N LEU A 31 -20.52 5.63 -0.85
CA LEU A 31 -20.26 4.24 -0.45
C LEU A 31 -19.92 4.09 1.04
N SER A 32 -19.13 5.01 1.58
CA SER A 32 -18.73 5.07 2.99
C SER A 32 -19.90 5.20 3.97
N HIS A 33 -21.01 5.82 3.55
CA HIS A 33 -22.20 6.00 4.39
C HIS A 33 -23.02 4.70 4.53
N PHE A 34 -22.88 3.78 3.58
CA PHE A 34 -23.64 2.51 3.57
C PHE A 34 -22.82 1.31 4.00
N ARG A 35 -21.50 1.33 3.81
CA ARG A 35 -20.61 0.25 4.25
C ARG A 35 -19.19 0.75 4.53
N PRO A 36 -18.42 0.06 5.39
CA PRO A 36 -16.99 0.31 5.52
C PRO A 36 -16.28 0.16 4.17
N LEU A 37 -15.41 1.11 3.87
CA LEU A 37 -14.57 1.01 2.68
C LEU A 37 -13.51 -0.07 2.91
N PRO A 38 -13.28 -0.97 1.93
CA PRO A 38 -12.22 -1.97 2.07
C PRO A 38 -10.85 -1.28 2.06
N PRO A 39 -9.85 -1.85 2.75
CA PRO A 39 -8.50 -1.31 2.74
C PRO A 39 -7.92 -1.37 1.32
N LYS A 40 -7.17 -0.33 0.94
CA LYS A 40 -6.52 -0.22 -0.36
C LYS A 40 -5.01 -0.20 -0.28
N GLU A 41 -4.47 0.22 0.85
CA GLU A 41 -3.04 0.29 1.09
C GLU A 41 -2.72 -0.48 2.36
N MET A 42 -1.66 -1.28 2.31
CA MET A 42 -1.20 -2.08 3.44
C MET A 42 0.30 -1.85 3.63
N ILE A 43 0.72 -1.73 4.88
CA ILE A 43 2.12 -1.67 5.28
C ILE A 43 2.39 -2.85 6.18
N ILE A 44 3.35 -3.70 5.82
CA ILE A 44 3.76 -4.86 6.62
C ILE A 44 5.20 -4.70 7.09
N ASN A 45 5.41 -4.92 8.37
CA ASN A 45 6.75 -5.05 8.94
C ASN A 45 7.10 -6.54 8.94
N LEU A 46 7.97 -6.96 8.02
CA LEU A 46 8.34 -8.37 7.92
C LEU A 46 9.29 -8.78 9.03
N THR A 47 10.22 -7.89 9.39
CA THR A 47 11.19 -8.13 10.44
C THR A 47 11.55 -6.85 11.16
N TYR A 48 12.01 -6.95 12.41
CA TYR A 48 12.64 -5.85 13.14
C TYR A 48 14.17 -5.97 13.16
N TRP A 49 14.74 -6.94 12.44
CA TRP A 49 16.18 -7.01 12.21
C TRP A 49 16.63 -5.90 11.27
N CYS A 50 17.30 -4.90 11.83
CA CYS A 50 17.86 -3.79 11.06
C CYS A 50 19.34 -3.57 11.37
N ASN A 51 20.16 -3.44 10.33
CA ASN A 51 21.59 -3.10 10.44
C ASN A 51 21.85 -1.58 10.41
N SER A 52 20.83 -0.80 10.03
CA SER A 52 20.91 0.65 9.95
C SER A 52 20.73 1.22 11.36
N ARG A 53 21.84 1.65 11.97
CA ARG A 53 21.89 2.18 13.35
C ARG A 53 21.34 3.62 13.44
N CYS A 54 20.22 3.87 12.78
CA CYS A 54 19.63 5.19 12.66
C CYS A 54 19.19 5.70 14.03
N VAL A 55 19.63 6.91 14.39
CA VAL A 55 19.32 7.57 15.66
C VAL A 55 17.82 7.85 15.79
N MET A 56 17.14 8.11 14.67
CA MET A 56 15.70 8.41 14.65
C MET A 56 14.83 7.18 14.89
N CYS A 57 15.12 6.03 14.26
CA CYS A 57 14.23 4.87 14.35
C CYS A 57 14.56 3.91 15.51
N ASN A 58 15.84 3.71 15.82
CA ASN A 58 16.33 2.78 16.85
C ASN A 58 15.78 1.34 16.80
N ILE A 59 15.17 0.90 15.68
CA ILE A 59 14.55 -0.43 15.59
C ILE A 59 15.56 -1.57 15.75
N TRP A 60 16.83 -1.34 15.38
CA TRP A 60 17.94 -2.27 15.60
C TRP A 60 18.18 -2.63 17.08
N LYS A 61 17.68 -1.82 18.03
CA LYS A 61 17.75 -2.11 19.47
C LYS A 61 16.64 -3.07 19.92
N MET A 62 15.61 -3.27 19.10
CA MET A 62 14.54 -4.19 19.39
C MET A 62 15.03 -5.62 19.17
N LYS A 63 14.65 -6.53 20.06
CA LYS A 63 14.85 -7.96 19.83
C LYS A 63 13.65 -8.48 19.04
N PRO A 64 13.82 -8.91 17.78
CA PRO A 64 12.75 -9.52 17.02
C PRO A 64 12.27 -10.77 17.75
N LYS A 65 10.94 -10.89 17.87
CA LYS A 65 10.27 -11.96 18.60
C LYS A 65 8.99 -12.30 17.84
N ASN A 66 8.74 -13.59 17.65
CA ASN A 66 7.51 -14.12 17.06
C ASN A 66 7.21 -13.50 15.68
N GLU A 67 8.23 -13.36 14.83
CA GLU A 67 8.01 -13.01 13.43
C GLU A 67 7.35 -14.21 12.72
N LEU A 68 6.39 -13.91 11.85
CA LEU A 68 5.65 -14.95 11.14
C LEU A 68 6.57 -15.69 10.17
N SER A 69 6.43 -17.02 10.11
CA SER A 69 7.01 -17.83 9.05
C SER A 69 6.38 -17.49 7.70
N PHE A 70 6.98 -17.99 6.62
CA PHE A 70 6.43 -17.82 5.28
C PHE A 70 5.02 -18.43 5.16
N GLU A 71 4.81 -19.61 5.71
CA GLU A 71 3.52 -20.32 5.70
C GLU A 71 2.46 -19.57 6.53
N GLU A 72 2.88 -18.98 7.66
CA GLU A 72 1.99 -18.14 8.48
C GLU A 72 1.60 -16.85 7.74
N TRP A 73 2.54 -16.23 7.01
CA TRP A 73 2.24 -15.09 6.13
C TRP A 73 1.31 -15.48 4.98
N GLU A 74 1.55 -16.60 4.31
CA GLU A 74 0.68 -17.10 3.25
C GLU A 74 -0.74 -17.30 3.77
N LYS A 75 -0.89 -17.92 4.94
CA LYS A 75 -2.18 -18.08 5.59
C LYS A 75 -2.84 -16.74 5.94
N ALA A 76 -2.08 -15.78 6.48
CA ALA A 76 -2.60 -14.47 6.86
C ALA A 76 -3.04 -13.64 5.64
N LEU A 77 -2.25 -13.63 4.57
CA LEU A 77 -2.52 -12.82 3.37
C LEU A 77 -3.64 -13.39 2.49
N ASN A 78 -4.03 -14.65 2.70
CA ASN A 78 -5.19 -15.25 2.03
C ASN A 78 -6.55 -14.77 2.60
N ASP A 79 -6.57 -13.96 3.66
CA ASP A 79 -7.83 -13.42 4.19
C ASP A 79 -8.52 -12.48 3.17
N PRO A 80 -9.83 -12.64 2.91
CA PRO A 80 -10.58 -11.79 2.00
C PRO A 80 -10.51 -10.28 2.31
N ILE A 81 -10.20 -9.89 3.54
CA ILE A 81 -10.03 -8.48 3.91
C ILE A 81 -8.94 -7.78 3.09
N PHE A 82 -7.92 -8.52 2.64
CA PHE A 82 -6.81 -7.99 1.85
C PHE A 82 -7.05 -8.05 0.33
N SER A 83 -8.19 -8.57 -0.11
CA SER A 83 -8.50 -8.74 -1.55
C SER A 83 -8.54 -7.44 -2.36
N ASN A 84 -8.70 -6.28 -1.70
CA ASN A 84 -8.80 -4.97 -2.34
C ASN A 84 -7.54 -4.11 -2.20
N ILE A 85 -6.43 -4.68 -1.70
CA ILE A 85 -5.15 -3.97 -1.59
C ILE A 85 -4.62 -3.67 -3.00
N GLU A 86 -4.45 -2.38 -3.28
CA GLU A 86 -3.89 -1.84 -4.52
C GLU A 86 -2.39 -1.52 -4.37
N ALA A 87 -1.93 -1.25 -3.15
CA ALA A 87 -0.52 -0.99 -2.84
C ALA A 87 -0.08 -1.67 -1.54
N LEU A 88 1.00 -2.45 -1.62
CA LEU A 88 1.66 -3.08 -0.48
C LEU A 88 3.03 -2.46 -0.27
N THR A 89 3.29 -1.98 0.95
CA THR A 89 4.62 -1.53 1.39
C THR A 89 5.20 -2.53 2.36
N ILE A 90 6.40 -3.02 2.04
CA ILE A 90 7.18 -3.89 2.91
C ILE A 90 8.19 -3.02 3.68
N SER A 91 8.22 -3.16 4.99
CA SER A 91 9.08 -2.41 5.90
C SER A 91 9.75 -3.33 6.93
N GLY A 92 10.71 -2.78 7.67
CA GLY A 92 11.54 -3.46 8.68
C GLY A 92 12.82 -2.71 8.99
#